data_AF-A0A1H1QYS1-F1
#
_entry.id   AF-A0A1H1QYS1-F1
#
_cell.length_a   1.000
_cell.length_b   1.000
_cell.length_c   1.000
_cell.angle_alpha   90.00
_cell.angle_beta   90.00
_cell.angle_gamma   90.00
#
_symmetry.space_group_name_H-M   'P 1'
#
loop_
_entity.id
_entity.type
_entity.pdbx_description
1 polymer ?
#
loop_
_entity_poly.entity_id
_entity_poly.type
_entity_poly.pdbx_seq_one_letter_code
_entity_poly.pdbx_strand_id
1 'polypeptide(L)'
;MLVDRNMRALAWGALLMSALALGGCASSIADLPIIGTPADAPGRPKEAGAYLPVEDLPPDRDEAAIAPDQQAKIKKELLAARDRQASVAAAKDQTQSSQAQSSK
;
A
#
# COMPACT_ATOMS: atom_id res chain seq x y z
N MET A 1 2.07 39.03 12.12
CA MET A 1 3.36 38.32 12.29
C MET A 1 3.27 37.06 13.13
N LEU A 2 2.66 37.06 14.33
CA LEU A 2 2.53 35.83 15.15
C LEU A 2 1.48 34.85 14.57
N VAL A 3 0.37 35.38 14.06
CA VAL A 3 -0.71 34.59 13.41
C VAL A 3 -0.20 33.89 12.15
N ASP A 4 0.58 34.57 11.32
CA ASP A 4 1.15 34.02 10.08
C ASP A 4 2.12 32.85 10.36
N ARG A 5 2.86 32.94 11.47
CA ARG A 5 3.77 31.89 11.93
C ARG A 5 3.00 30.65 12.40
N ASN A 6 1.92 30.86 13.13
CA ASN A 6 1.09 29.77 13.65
C ASN A 6 0.32 29.07 12.52
N MET A 7 -0.17 29.83 11.54
CA MET A 7 -0.87 29.27 10.37
C MET A 7 0.08 28.49 9.46
N ARG A 8 1.32 28.96 9.30
CA ARG A 8 2.39 28.19 8.64
C ARG A 8 2.73 26.91 9.40
N ALA A 9 2.87 26.97 10.73
CA ALA A 9 3.16 25.79 11.55
C ALA A 9 2.06 24.72 11.42
N LEU A 10 0.79 25.12 11.42
CA LEU A 10 -0.34 24.22 11.19
C LEU A 10 -0.31 23.60 9.79
N ALA A 11 -0.01 24.39 8.76
CA ALA A 11 0.11 23.89 7.38
C ALA A 11 1.24 22.86 7.23
N TRP A 12 2.40 23.11 7.83
CA TRP A 12 3.52 22.16 7.84
C TRP A 12 3.19 20.89 8.64
N GLY A 13 2.51 21.03 9.78
CA GLY A 13 2.06 19.88 10.59
C GLY A 13 1.08 18.99 9.81
N ALA A 14 0.11 19.58 9.12
CA ALA A 14 -0.83 18.86 8.27
C ALA A 14 -0.12 18.16 7.08
N LEU A 15 0.85 18.83 6.46
CA LEU A 15 1.65 18.28 5.36
C LEU A 15 2.45 17.05 5.82
N LEU A 16 3.11 17.14 6.98
CA LEU A 16 3.91 16.04 7.55
C LEU A 16 3.05 14.83 7.92
N MET A 17 1.87 15.05 8.52
CA MET A 17 0.96 13.95 8.85
C MET A 17 0.42 13.24 7.59
N SER A 18 0.11 13.99 6.55
CA SER A 18 -0.30 13.42 5.25
C SER A 18 0.83 12.59 4.64
N ALA A 19 2.06 13.12 4.60
CA ALA A 19 3.21 12.40 4.08
C ALA A 19 3.49 11.10 4.86
N LEU A 20 3.33 11.10 6.18
CA LEU A 20 3.52 9.90 7.01
C LEU A 20 2.43 8.84 6.77
N ALA A 21 1.18 9.27 6.61
CA ALA A 21 0.06 8.37 6.33
C ALA A 21 0.15 7.71 4.94
N LEU A 22 0.60 8.45 3.92
CA LEU A 22 0.81 7.90 2.57
C LEU A 22 2.13 7.12 2.43
N GLY A 23 3.19 7.52 3.14
CA GLY A 23 4.51 6.87 3.10
C GLY A 23 4.59 5.55 3.90
N GLY A 24 3.62 5.28 4.78
CA GLY A 24 3.57 4.07 5.59
C GLY A 24 3.50 2.76 4.78
N CYS A 25 3.05 2.80 3.52
CA CYS A 25 3.02 1.64 2.64
C CYS A 25 4.38 1.32 1.99
N ALA A 26 5.34 2.25 2.00
CA ALA A 26 6.69 2.04 1.48
C ALA A 26 7.71 1.71 2.59
N SER A 27 7.35 1.97 3.85
CA SER A 27 8.19 1.61 4.99
C SER A 27 8.23 0.09 5.14
N SER A 28 9.39 -0.50 4.89
CA SER A 28 9.62 -1.93 5.15
C SER A 28 9.59 -2.18 6.66
N ILE A 29 8.39 -2.47 7.18
CA ILE A 29 8.16 -2.85 8.60
C ILE A 29 8.98 -4.10 8.97
N ALA A 30 9.39 -4.88 7.97
CA ALA A 30 10.20 -6.08 8.14
C ALA A 30 11.61 -5.84 8.70
N ASP A 31 12.14 -4.61 8.64
CA ASP A 31 13.52 -4.28 9.07
C ASP A 31 13.56 -3.44 10.37
N LEU A 32 12.42 -3.20 11.02
CA LEU A 32 12.36 -2.49 12.28
C LEU A 32 12.45 -3.50 13.45
N PRO A 33 13.57 -3.53 14.20
CA PRO A 33 13.84 -4.55 15.22
C PRO A 33 12.89 -4.51 16.43
N ILE A 34 12.03 -3.48 16.52
CA ILE A 34 11.05 -3.30 17.60
C ILE A 34 9.63 -3.69 17.17
N ILE A 35 9.32 -3.66 15.86
CA ILE A 35 7.94 -3.80 15.35
C ILE A 35 7.77 -5.07 14.50
N GLY A 36 8.86 -5.64 13.95
CA GLY A 36 8.80 -6.76 12.99
C GLY A 36 9.33 -8.11 13.49
N THR A 37 10.07 -8.15 14.60
CA THR A 37 10.67 -9.38 15.13
C THR A 37 10.10 -9.68 16.52
N PRO A 38 9.32 -10.76 16.71
CA PRO A 38 8.95 -11.18 18.06
C PRO A 38 10.22 -11.43 18.88
N ALA A 39 10.15 -11.24 20.20
CA ALA A 39 11.32 -11.34 21.10
C ALA A 39 12.04 -12.71 21.04
N ASP A 40 11.39 -13.72 20.44
CA ASP A 40 11.91 -15.09 20.26
C ASP A 40 12.24 -15.41 18.78
N ALA A 41 12.19 -14.43 17.88
CA ALA A 41 12.60 -14.65 16.49
C ALA A 41 14.12 -14.86 16.42
N PRO A 42 14.58 -15.96 15.81
CA PRO A 42 15.98 -16.12 15.46
C PRO A 42 16.44 -14.92 14.63
N GLY A 43 17.60 -14.35 14.97
CA GLY A 43 18.18 -13.26 14.19
C GLY A 43 18.27 -13.64 12.72
N ARG A 44 17.85 -12.73 11.82
CA ARG A 44 17.98 -12.95 10.38
C ARG A 44 19.44 -13.33 10.10
N PRO A 45 19.71 -14.47 9.45
CA PRO A 45 21.08 -14.86 9.12
C PRO A 45 21.70 -13.76 8.26
N LYS A 46 22.89 -13.29 8.67
CA LYS A 46 23.65 -12.24 7.96
C LYS A 46 24.14 -12.72 6.60
N GLU A 47 24.31 -14.03 6.46
CA GLU A 47 24.69 -14.68 5.23
C GLU A 47 23.43 -14.96 4.41
N ALA A 48 23.45 -14.58 3.14
CA ALA A 48 22.45 -15.07 2.20
C ALA A 48 22.55 -16.60 2.20
N GLY A 49 21.50 -17.27 2.71
CA GLY A 49 21.41 -18.73 2.65
C GLY A 49 21.68 -19.18 1.21
N ALA A 50 22.32 -20.36 1.05
CA ALA A 50 22.63 -20.90 -0.26
C ALA A 50 21.39 -20.80 -1.16
N TYR A 51 21.45 -19.89 -2.14
CA TYR A 51 20.37 -19.72 -3.09
C TYR A 51 20.21 -21.04 -3.83
N LEU A 52 18.96 -21.45 -4.04
CA LEU A 52 18.68 -22.45 -5.06
C LEU A 52 19.35 -21.97 -6.36
N PRO A 53 20.01 -22.86 -7.13
CA PRO A 53 20.65 -22.46 -8.37
C PRO A 53 19.72 -21.56 -9.19
N VAL A 54 20.22 -20.38 -9.59
CA VAL A 54 19.43 -19.20 -9.98
C VAL A 54 18.52 -19.41 -11.20
N GLU A 55 18.53 -20.60 -11.80
CA GLU A 55 17.78 -20.93 -13.00
C GLU A 55 17.00 -22.25 -12.88
N ASP A 56 17.00 -22.89 -11.71
CA ASP A 56 16.23 -24.12 -11.51
C ASP A 56 14.77 -23.75 -11.22
N LEU A 57 13.97 -23.75 -12.28
CA LEU A 57 12.53 -23.48 -12.15
C LEU A 57 11.92 -24.65 -11.38
N PRO A 58 11.20 -24.40 -10.26
CA PRO A 58 10.52 -25.47 -9.57
C PRO A 58 9.57 -26.18 -10.56
N PRO A 59 9.42 -27.51 -10.43
CA PRO A 59 8.57 -28.28 -11.34
C PRO A 59 7.17 -27.69 -11.38
N ASP A 60 6.56 -27.73 -12.57
CA ASP A 60 5.18 -27.30 -12.75
C ASP A 60 4.28 -28.01 -11.75
N ARG A 61 3.30 -27.28 -11.22
CA ARG A 61 2.33 -27.85 -10.31
C ARG A 61 1.39 -28.72 -11.10
N ASP A 62 1.29 -30.00 -10.75
CA ASP A 62 0.39 -30.96 -11.39
C ASP A 62 -1.09 -30.56 -11.26
N GLU A 63 -1.43 -29.86 -10.17
CA GLU A 63 -2.79 -29.42 -9.87
C GLU A 63 -2.95 -27.92 -10.05
N ALA A 64 -4.05 -27.52 -10.70
CA ALA A 64 -4.41 -26.12 -10.80
C ALA A 64 -4.79 -25.60 -9.41
N ALA A 65 -4.08 -24.58 -8.93
CA ALA A 65 -4.35 -23.99 -7.61
C ALA A 65 -5.80 -23.47 -7.44
N ILE A 66 -6.46 -23.16 -8.56
CA ILE A 66 -7.87 -22.73 -8.63
C ILE A 66 -8.48 -23.35 -9.89
N ALA A 67 -9.65 -23.99 -9.74
CA ALA A 67 -10.42 -24.48 -10.88
C ALA A 67 -10.78 -23.32 -11.85
N PRO A 68 -10.80 -23.55 -13.18
CA PRO A 68 -10.92 -22.48 -14.17
C PRO A 68 -12.25 -21.70 -14.08
N ASP A 69 -13.32 -22.36 -13.66
CA ASP A 69 -14.64 -21.78 -13.38
C ASP A 69 -14.60 -20.81 -12.19
N GLN A 70 -13.93 -21.20 -11.10
CA GLN A 70 -13.74 -20.36 -9.91
C GLN A 70 -12.85 -19.16 -10.25
N GLN A 71 -11.81 -19.36 -11.05
CA GLN A 71 -10.96 -18.27 -11.51
C GLN A 71 -11.76 -17.25 -12.36
N ALA A 72 -12.64 -17.73 -13.25
CA ALA A 72 -13.50 -16.85 -14.05
C ALA A 72 -14.48 -16.04 -13.19
N LYS A 73 -15.02 -16.65 -12.13
CA LYS A 73 -15.89 -15.97 -11.16
C LYS A 73 -15.14 -14.87 -10.40
N ILE A 74 -13.97 -15.19 -9.85
CA ILE A 74 -13.12 -14.22 -9.13
C ILE A 74 -12.75 -13.04 -10.04
N LYS A 75 -12.36 -13.30 -11.29
CA LYS A 75 -12.04 -12.24 -12.26
C LYS A 75 -13.21 -11.28 -12.49
N LYS A 76 -14.44 -11.80 -12.64
CA LYS A 76 -15.65 -10.98 -12.80
C LYS A 76 -15.93 -10.12 -11.56
N GLU A 77 -15.78 -10.69 -10.37
CA GLU A 77 -15.98 -9.96 -9.11
C GLU A 77 -14.94 -8.85 -8.92
N LEU A 78 -13.68 -9.13 -9.25
CA LEU A 78 -12.61 -8.12 -9.19
C LEU A 78 -12.80 -6.98 -10.19
N LEU A 79 -13.29 -7.28 -11.40
CA LEU A 79 -13.64 -6.25 -12.39
C LEU A 79 -14.77 -5.36 -11.86
N ALA A 80 -15.86 -5.97 -11.38
CA ALA A 80 -16.99 -5.22 -10.82
C ALA A 80 -16.57 -4.35 -9.63
N ALA A 81 -15.67 -4.84 -8.77
CA ALA A 81 -15.11 -4.07 -7.67
C ALA A 81 -14.26 -2.89 -8.15
N ARG A 82 -13.42 -3.10 -9.18
CA ARG A 82 -12.60 -2.04 -9.77
C ARG A 82 -13.46 -0.94 -10.38
N ASP A 83 -14.54 -1.28 -11.08
CA ASP A 83 -15.46 -0.30 -11.66
C ASP A 83 -16.11 0.57 -10.58
N ARG A 84 -16.50 -0.03 -9.45
CA ARG A 84 -17.02 0.71 -8.27
C ARG A 84 -15.97 1.62 -7.65
N GLN A 85 -14.72 1.15 -7.54
CA GLN A 85 -13.62 1.97 -7.03
C GLN A 85 -13.35 3.16 -7.95
N ALA A 86 -13.38 2.96 -9.27
CA ALA A 86 -13.23 4.01 -10.26
C ALA A 86 -14.35 5.06 -10.16
N SER A 87 -15.61 4.64 -10.00
CA SER A 87 -16.72 5.58 -9.83
C SER A 87 -16.62 6.38 -8.52
N VAL A 88 -16.20 5.74 -7.43
CA VAL A 88 -16.00 6.42 -6.14
C VAL A 88 -14.82 7.39 -6.20
N ALA A 89 -13.72 7.02 -6.87
CA ALA A 89 -12.57 7.89 -7.07
C ALA A 89 -12.95 9.13 -7.91
N ALA A 90 -13.69 8.94 -9.01
CA ALA A 90 -14.18 10.05 -9.84
C ALA A 90 -15.12 10.99 -9.06
N ALA A 91 -16.01 10.44 -8.21
CA ALA A 91 -16.88 11.26 -7.36
C ALA A 91 -16.11 12.07 -6.30
N LYS A 92 -15.04 11.49 -5.74
CA LYS A 92 -14.14 12.19 -4.81
C LYS A 92 -13.37 13.31 -5.50
N ASP A 93 -12.88 13.07 -6.71
CA ASP A 93 -12.14 14.06 -7.51
C ASP A 93 -13.03 15.27 -7.88
N GLN A 94 -14.29 15.01 -8.25
CA GLN A 94 -15.28 16.07 -8.52
C GLN A 94 -15.67 16.87 -7.26
N THR A 95 -15.73 16.22 -6.11
CA THR A 95 -15.99 16.91 -4.83
C THR A 95 -14.81 17.81 -4.45
N GLN A 96 -13.57 17.38 -4.73
CA GLN A 96 -12.36 18.16 -4.48
C GLN A 96 -12.23 19.35 -5.45
N SER A 97 -12.56 19.19 -6.73
CA SER A 97 -12.56 20.30 -7.70
C SER A 97 -13.62 21.36 -7.38
N SER A 98 -14.79 20.96 -6.89
CA SER A 98 -15.86 21.90 -6.48
C SER A 98 -15.51 22.66 -5.20
N GLN A 99 -14.81 22.05 -4.24
CA GLN A 99 -14.37 22.76 -3.02
C GLN A 99 -13.22 23.74 -3.29
N ALA A 100 -12.35 23.46 -4.27
CA ALA A 100 -11.30 24.39 -4.67
C ALA A 100 -11.85 25.67 -5.36
N GLN A 101 -13.06 25.62 -5.92
CA GLN A 101 -13.68 26.75 -6.63
C GLN A 101 -14.58 27.63 -5.75
N SER A 102 -15.02 27.15 -4.59
CA SER A 102 -15.90 27.91 -3.67
C SER A 102 -15.15 28.80 -2.67
N SER A 103 -13.81 28.78 -2.68
CA SER A 103 -12.96 29.59 -1.79
C SER A 103 -12.23 30.72 -2.53
N LYS A 104 -12.89 31.30 -3.55
CA LYS A 104 -12.38 32.47 -4.27
C LYS A 104 -13.39 33.61 -4.25
#